data_AF-A0A529MFE5-F1
#
_entry.id   AF-A0A529MFE5-F1
#
_cell.length_a   1.000
_cell.length_b   1.000
_cell.length_c   1.000
_cell.angle_alpha   90.00
_cell.angle_beta   90.00
_cell.angle_gamma   90.00
#
_symmetry.space_group_name_H-M   'P 1'
#
loop_
_entity.id
_entity.type
_entity.pdbx_description
1 polymer ?
#
loop_
_entity_poly.entity_id
_entity_poly.type
_entity_poly.pdbx_seq_one_letter_code
_entity_poly.pdbx_strand_id
1 'polypeptide(L)' 'PPGGHTAEFDKWAWRPMQDLPGLIVPFKRQVYEEVVAAFRHLVS' A
#
# COMPACT_ATOMS: atom_id res chain seq x y z
N PRO A 1 -4.83 -18.58 10.14
CA PRO A 1 -5.91 -17.54 10.21
C PRO A 1 -7.24 -18.22 10.55
N PRO A 2 -8.11 -17.61 11.38
CA PRO A 2 -9.44 -18.16 11.62
C PRO A 2 -10.16 -18.23 10.25
N GLY A 3 -10.50 -19.43 9.77
CA GLY A 3 -11.17 -19.63 8.48
C GLY A 3 -10.41 -20.40 7.40
N GLY A 4 -9.20 -20.93 7.66
CA GLY A 4 -8.51 -21.80 6.69
C GLY A 4 -7.87 -21.10 5.48
N HIS A 5 -7.92 -19.76 5.43
CA HIS A 5 -7.23 -18.98 4.41
C HIS A 5 -5.73 -18.84 4.74
N THR A 6 -4.86 -18.99 3.74
CA THR A 6 -3.44 -18.65 3.86
C THR A 6 -3.28 -17.14 3.93
N ALA A 7 -2.38 -16.66 4.80
CA ALA A 7 -2.07 -15.25 4.87
C ALA A 7 -1.43 -14.79 3.55
N GLU A 8 -1.95 -13.72 2.95
CA GLU A 8 -1.40 -13.16 1.72
C GLU A 8 -0.02 -12.52 1.92
N PHE A 9 0.26 -12.05 3.14
CA PHE A 9 1.51 -11.39 3.50
C PHE A 9 2.09 -11.99 4.79
N ASP A 10 3.40 -12.21 4.79
CA ASP A 10 4.18 -12.71 5.93
C ASP A 10 5.13 -11.63 6.52
N LYS A 11 5.32 -10.52 5.79
CA LYS A 11 6.18 -9.38 6.16
C LYS A 11 5.46 -8.06 5.91
N TRP A 12 5.57 -7.15 6.88
CA TRP A 12 4.98 -5.83 6.79
C TRP A 12 5.78 -4.81 7.62
N ALA A 13 5.63 -3.53 7.29
CA ALA A 13 6.18 -2.42 8.05
C ALA A 13 5.28 -1.19 7.88
N TRP A 14 5.23 -0.34 8.90
CA TRP A 14 4.68 1.00 8.75
C TRP A 14 5.64 1.84 7.90
N ARG A 15 5.12 2.50 6.86
CA ARG A 15 5.89 3.35 5.94
C ARG A 15 5.15 4.67 5.72
N PRO A 16 5.86 5.78 5.46
CA PRO A 16 5.22 7.01 4.99
C PRO A 16 4.39 6.74 3.72
N MET A 17 3.18 7.30 3.65
CA MET A 17 2.25 7.02 2.54
C MET A 17 2.85 7.44 1.18
N GLN A 18 3.65 8.49 1.15
CA GLN A 18 4.33 8.97 -0.05
C GLN A 18 5.35 7.96 -0.64
N ASP A 19 5.82 7.00 0.16
CA ASP A 19 6.79 6.00 -0.30
C ASP A 19 6.11 4.84 -1.06
N LEU A 20 4.79 4.66 -0.91
CA LEU A 20 4.07 3.48 -1.40
C LEU A 20 4.23 3.21 -2.92
N PRO A 21 4.22 4.22 -3.82
CA PRO A 21 4.45 3.98 -5.25
C PRO A 21 5.83 3.40 -5.58
N GLY A 22 6.82 3.59 -4.70
CA GLY A 22 8.16 3.01 -4.82
C GLY A 22 8.28 1.57 -4.33
N LEU A 23 7.32 1.09 -3.55
CA LEU A 23 7.34 -0.26 -2.93
C LEU A 23 6.47 -1.27 -3.67
N ILE A 24 5.51 -0.80 -4.46
CA ILE A 24 4.57 -1.65 -5.19
C ILE A 24 5.16 -2.20 -6.51
N VAL A 25 4.55 -3.28 -7.01
CA VAL A 25 4.85 -3.82 -8.34
C VAL A 25 4.62 -2.78 -9.45
N PRO A 26 5.47 -2.74 -10.51
CA PRO A 26 5.48 -1.63 -11.47
C PRO A 26 4.15 -1.32 -12.16
N PHE A 27 3.38 -2.36 -12.52
CA PHE A 27 2.11 -2.15 -13.24
C PHE A 27 1.02 -1.49 -12.38
N LYS A 28 1.15 -1.48 -11.05
CA LYS A 28 0.21 -0.81 -10.13
C LYS A 28 0.65 0.59 -9.73
N ARG A 29 1.82 1.06 -10.16
CA ARG A 29 2.40 2.32 -9.67
C ARG A 29 1.47 3.51 -9.88
N GLN A 30 0.91 3.66 -11.08
CA GLN A 30 0.01 4.77 -11.40
C GLN A 30 -1.23 4.77 -10.49
N VAL A 31 -1.84 3.60 -10.25
CA VAL A 31 -2.98 3.48 -9.33
C VAL A 31 -2.59 3.90 -7.92
N TYR A 32 -1.39 3.52 -7.46
CA TYR A 32 -0.90 3.92 -6.14
C TYR A 32 -0.60 5.42 -6.06
N GLU A 33 -0.10 6.04 -7.13
CA GLU A 33 0.09 7.50 -7.20
C GLU A 33 -1.25 8.23 -7.07
N GLU A 34 -2.30 7.77 -7.76
CA GLU A 34 -3.65 8.32 -7.68
C GLU A 34 -4.25 8.17 -6.27
N VAL A 35 -4.07 7.01 -5.63
CA VAL A 35 -4.52 6.77 -4.25
C VAL A 35 -3.80 7.71 -3.28
N VAL A 36 -2.47 7.82 -3.35
CA VAL A 36 -1.71 8.74 -2.49
C VAL A 36 -2.18 10.19 -2.69
N ALA A 37 -2.40 10.61 -3.94
CA ALA A 37 -2.90 11.95 -4.25
C ALA A 37 -4.31 12.20 -3.69
N ALA A 38 -5.20 11.21 -3.73
CA ALA A 38 -6.55 11.31 -3.18
C ALA A 38 -6.54 11.46 -1.65
N PHE A 39 -5.67 10.73 -0.94
CA PHE A 39 -5.70 10.65 0.52
C PHE A 39 -4.72 11.58 1.25
N ARG A 40 -3.80 12.25 0.55
CA ARG A 40 -2.78 13.14 1.17
C ARG A 40 -3.34 14.20 2.14
N HIS A 41 -4.57 14.62 1.94
CA HIS A 41 -5.21 15.67 2.75
C HIS A 41 -5.67 15.18 4.13
N LEU A 42 -5.65 13.87 4.40
CA LEU A 42 -6.06 13.29 5.69
C LEU A 42 -4.90 13.10 6.68
N VAL A 43 -3.66 13.24 6.21
CA VAL A 43 -2.45 12.93 6.96
C VAL A 43 -1.50 14.14 7.06
N SER A 44 -2.06 15.35 6.95
CA SER A 44 -1.36 16.63 7.12
C SER A 44 -1.01 16.92 8.57
#